data_AF-A0A8J4SGX8-F1
#
_entry.id   AF-A0A8J4SGX8-F1
#
_cell.length_a   1.000
_cell.length_b   1.000
_cell.length_c   1.000
_cell.angle_alpha   90.00
_cell.angle_beta   90.00
_cell.angle_gamma   90.00
#
_symmetry.space_group_name_H-M   'P 1'
#
loop_
_entity.id
_entity.type
_entity.pdbx_description
1 polymer ?
#
loop_
_entity_poly.entity_id
_entity_poly.type
_entity_poly.pdbx_seq_one_letter_code
_entity_poly.pdbx_strand_id
1 'polypeptide(L)'
;MMPKKQLIRIVKTPEDEVLIDLTGKKSGRGAYLCGKESCFKLALKNRSLDRALKGKVSPEIYEQLAADFVAVEDEFIAAQEREHDE
;
A
#
# COMPACT_ATOMS: atom_id res chain seq x y z
N MET A 1 -0.47 6.27 16.86
CA MET A 1 0.32 5.78 15.70
C MET A 1 -0.06 4.34 15.48
N MET A 2 -0.47 3.93 14.27
CA MET A 2 -0.81 2.51 14.02
C MET A 2 0.47 1.68 13.90
N PRO A 3 0.50 0.43 14.40
CA PRO A 3 1.65 -0.45 14.23
C PRO A 3 1.89 -0.73 12.74
N LYS A 4 3.16 -0.80 12.31
CA LYS A 4 3.51 -1.01 10.89
C LYS A 4 2.94 -2.32 10.32
N LYS A 5 2.83 -3.35 11.14
CA LYS A 5 2.19 -4.63 10.79
C LYS A 5 0.72 -4.48 10.40
N GLN A 6 0.05 -3.44 10.93
CA GLN A 6 -1.35 -3.14 10.63
C GLN A 6 -1.52 -2.20 9.43
N LEU A 7 -0.47 -2.02 8.63
CA LEU A 7 -0.46 -1.13 7.47
C LEU A 7 0.00 -1.88 6.23
N ILE A 8 -0.64 -1.58 5.10
CA ILE A 8 -0.20 -2.04 3.78
C ILE A 8 0.87 -1.06 3.29
N ARG A 9 2.06 -1.57 2.95
CA ARG A 9 3.15 -0.77 2.38
C ARG A 9 3.02 -0.76 0.86
N ILE A 10 3.09 0.43 0.27
CA ILE A 10 3.31 0.65 -1.16
C ILE A 10 4.75 1.11 -1.33
N VAL A 11 5.50 0.47 -2.22
CA VAL A 11 6.90 0.78 -2.47
C VAL A 11 7.11 1.22 -3.91
N LYS A 12 7.90 2.28 -4.09
CA LYS A 12 8.50 2.65 -5.36
C LYS A 12 9.92 2.08 -5.43
N THR A 13 10.17 1.18 -6.37
CA THR A 13 11.46 0.49 -6.54
C THR A 13 12.49 1.41 -7.19
N PRO A 14 13.80 1.05 -7.15
CA PRO A 14 14.83 1.72 -7.93
C PRO A 14 14.57 1.73 -9.44
N GLU A 15 13.81 0.76 -9.95
CA GLU A 15 13.40 0.61 -11.35
C GLU A 15 12.17 1.48 -11.72
N ASP A 16 11.73 2.36 -10.81
CA ASP A 16 10.57 3.25 -10.95
C ASP A 16 9.20 2.55 -10.92
N GLU A 17 9.15 1.26 -10.59
CA GLU A 17 7.90 0.52 -10.43
C GLU A 17 7.24 0.83 -9.08
N VAL A 18 5.91 0.89 -9.05
CA VAL A 18 5.14 1.09 -7.81
C VAL A 18 4.25 -0.12 -7.57
N LEU A 19 4.43 -0.77 -6.41
CA LEU A 19 3.73 -2.01 -6.07
C LEU A 19 3.46 -2.14 -4.57
N ILE A 20 2.56 -3.07 -4.21
CA ILE A 20 2.27 -3.43 -2.83
C ILE A 20 3.37 -4.36 -2.28
N ASP A 21 3.77 -4.12 -1.04
CA ASP A 21 4.77 -4.91 -0.31
C ASP A 21 4.30 -5.23 1.12
N LEU A 22 3.56 -6.33 1.28
CA LEU A 22 3.17 -6.81 2.61
C LEU A 22 4.35 -7.24 3.48
N THR A 23 5.48 -7.61 2.87
CA THR A 23 6.64 -8.13 3.61
C THR A 23 7.46 -7.02 4.28
N GLY A 24 7.36 -5.79 3.77
CA GLY A 24 8.19 -4.66 4.16
C GLY A 24 9.66 -4.80 3.75
N LYS A 25 10.04 -5.81 2.98
CA LYS A 25 11.44 -6.14 2.63
C LYS A 25 11.86 -5.59 1.28
N LYS A 26 10.94 -5.15 0.42
CA LYS A 26 11.30 -4.63 -0.91
C LYS A 26 12.11 -3.33 -0.80
N SER A 27 13.18 -3.25 -1.59
CA SER A 27 14.03 -2.07 -1.70
C SER A 27 13.29 -0.90 -2.34
N GLY A 28 13.60 0.31 -1.90
CA GLY A 28 13.04 1.54 -2.44
C GLY A 28 12.23 2.34 -1.43
N ARG A 29 11.55 3.37 -1.93
CA ARG A 29 10.85 4.36 -1.11
C ARG A 29 9.45 3.86 -0.79
N GLY A 30 9.14 3.71 0.49
CA GLY A 30 7.85 3.19 0.95
C GLY A 30 6.89 4.27 1.45
N ALA A 31 5.59 4.05 1.24
CA ALA A 31 4.48 4.75 1.87
C ALA A 31 3.58 3.70 2.54
N TYR A 32 3.07 3.99 3.74
CA TYR A 32 2.18 3.08 4.46
C TYR A 32 0.75 3.63 4.41
N LEU A 33 -0.20 2.76 4.08
CA LEU A 33 -1.63 3.03 4.11
C LEU A 33 -2.29 2.09 5.12
N CYS A 34 -3.39 2.53 5.72
CA CYS A 34 -4.20 1.59 6.48
C CYS A 34 -4.77 0.52 5.52
N GLY A 35 -4.88 -0.73 5.98
CA GLY A 35 -5.36 -1.85 5.17
C GLY A 35 -6.87 -1.84 4.91
N LYS A 36 -7.42 -0.68 4.57
CA LYS A 36 -8.82 -0.50 4.18
C LYS A 36 -8.87 0.19 2.83
N GLU A 37 -9.75 -0.24 1.94
CA GLU A 37 -9.97 0.37 0.62
C GLU A 37 -10.22 1.90 0.72
N SER A 38 -10.89 2.34 1.78
CA SER A 38 -11.14 3.77 2.04
C SER A 38 -9.86 4.61 2.20
N CYS A 39 -8.80 4.06 2.80
CA CYS A 39 -7.50 4.71 2.90
C CYS A 39 -6.84 4.86 1.53
N PHE A 40 -6.96 3.83 0.68
CA PHE A 40 -6.43 3.86 -0.67
C PHE A 40 -7.16 4.90 -1.54
N LYS A 41 -8.50 4.90 -1.52
CA LYS A 41 -9.33 5.91 -2.22
C LYS A 41 -8.98 7.34 -1.82
N LEU A 42 -8.75 7.57 -0.53
CA LEU A 42 -8.34 8.88 -0.02
C LEU A 42 -6.92 9.26 -0.48
N ALA A 43 -6.01 8.29 -0.51
CA ALA A 43 -4.64 8.48 -0.98
C ALA A 43 -4.59 8.86 -2.47
N LEU A 44 -5.40 8.19 -3.29
CA LEU A 44 -5.60 8.50 -4.71
C LEU A 44 -6.15 9.92 -4.89
N LYS A 45 -7.28 10.24 -4.25
CA LYS A 45 -7.95 11.55 -4.36
C LYS A 45 -7.01 12.71 -4.03
N ASN A 46 -6.18 12.54 -3.01
CA ASN A 46 -5.26 13.58 -2.54
C ASN A 46 -3.88 13.51 -3.18
N ARG A 47 -3.62 12.56 -4.09
CA ARG A 47 -2.28 12.28 -4.65
C ARG A 47 -1.22 12.21 -3.54
N SER A 48 -1.55 11.51 -2.45
CA SER A 48 -0.62 11.40 -1.32
C SER A 48 0.54 10.48 -1.64
N LEU A 49 0.33 9.47 -2.51
CA LEU A 49 1.39 8.57 -2.95
C LEU A 49 2.45 9.30 -3.79
N ASP A 50 2.06 10.24 -4.66
CA ASP A 50 3.03 11.05 -5.42
C ASP A 50 4.05 11.74 -4.50
N ARG A 51 3.53 12.36 -3.45
CA ARG A 51 4.32 13.09 -2.45
C ARG A 51 5.15 12.12 -1.60
N ALA A 52 4.52 11.04 -1.13
CA ALA A 52 5.16 10.07 -0.27
C ALA A 52 6.30 9.32 -0.98
N LEU A 53 6.09 8.95 -2.25
CA LEU A 53 7.03 8.22 -3.10
C LEU A 53 7.99 9.13 -3.87
N LYS A 54 7.86 10.46 -3.76
CA LYS A 54 8.67 11.47 -4.48
C LYS A 54 8.73 11.21 -6.00
N GLY A 55 7.58 10.91 -6.60
CA GLY A 55 7.47 10.68 -8.03
C GLY A 55 6.06 10.92 -8.51
N LYS A 56 5.89 11.25 -9.80
CA LYS A 56 4.55 11.24 -10.40
C LYS A 56 4.15 9.79 -10.60
N VAL A 57 3.06 9.38 -9.95
CA VAL A 57 2.43 8.08 -10.21
C VAL A 57 1.43 8.30 -11.35
N SER A 58 1.58 7.56 -12.44
CA SER A 58 0.67 7.70 -13.58
C SER A 58 -0.74 7.19 -13.23
N PRO A 59 -1.79 7.64 -13.93
CA PRO A 59 -3.14 7.12 -13.74
C PRO A 59 -3.23 5.60 -13.89
N GLU A 60 -2.51 5.04 -14.86
CA GLU A 60 -2.42 3.59 -15.11
C GLU A 60 -1.86 2.84 -13.90
N ILE A 61 -0.82 3.37 -13.25
CA ILE A 61 -0.25 2.77 -12.04
C ILE A 61 -1.25 2.87 -10.89
N TYR A 62 -2.01 3.96 -10.79
CA TYR A 62 -3.05 4.09 -9.77
C TYR A 62 -4.19 3.09 -9.97
N GLU A 63 -4.59 2.82 -11.21
CA GLU A 63 -5.59 1.79 -11.54
C GLU A 63 -5.08 0.39 -11.19
N GLN A 64 -3.83 0.08 -11.55
CA GLN A 64 -3.19 -1.18 -11.19
C GLN A 64 -3.12 -1.34 -9.66
N LEU A 65 -2.66 -0.31 -8.95
CA LEU A 65 -2.58 -0.33 -7.49
C LEU A 65 -3.97 -0.48 -6.84
N ALA A 66 -5.03 0.06 -7.44
CA ALA A 66 -6.38 -0.12 -6.92
C ALA A 66 -6.82 -1.59 -7.00
N ALA A 67 -6.56 -2.23 -8.14
CA ALA A 67 -6.86 -3.66 -8.34
C ALA A 67 -6.03 -4.53 -7.39
N ASP A 68 -4.72 -4.27 -7.29
CA ASP A 68 -3.82 -4.99 -6.38
C ASP A 68 -4.26 -4.81 -4.92
N PHE A 69 -4.69 -3.61 -4.52
CA PHE A 69 -5.08 -3.34 -3.15
C PHE A 69 -6.32 -4.14 -2.75
N VAL A 70 -7.32 -4.23 -3.62
CA VAL A 70 -8.51 -5.06 -3.36
C VAL A 70 -8.14 -6.53 -3.23
N ALA A 71 -7.26 -7.04 -4.11
CA ALA A 71 -6.81 -8.43 -4.05
C ALA A 71 -6.04 -8.75 -2.76
N VAL A 72 -5.29 -7.78 -2.24
CA VAL A 72 -4.43 -7.94 -1.06
C VAL A 72 -5.15 -7.61 0.25
N GLU A 73 -6.24 -6.83 0.21
CA GLU A 73 -7.04 -6.46 1.39
C GLU A 73 -7.54 -7.70 2.14
N ASP A 74 -8.07 -8.70 1.43
CA ASP A 74 -8.56 -9.95 2.01
C ASP A 74 -7.44 -10.74 2.70
N GLU A 75 -6.28 -10.89 2.06
CA GLU A 75 -5.12 -11.57 2.65
C GLU A 75 -4.62 -10.82 3.90
N PHE A 76 -4.60 -9.50 3.82
CA PHE A 76 -4.17 -8.64 4.91
C PHE A 76 -5.10 -8.75 6.13
N ILE A 77 -6.43 -8.72 5.92
CA ILE A 77 -7.43 -8.89 6.99
C ILE A 77 -7.31 -10.27 7.62
N ALA A 78 -7.23 -11.33 6.81
CA ALA A 78 -7.07 -12.70 7.29
C ALA A 78 -5.75 -12.90 8.07
N ALA A 79 -4.67 -12.18 7.71
CA ALA A 79 -3.43 -12.19 8.48
C ALA A 79 -3.58 -11.47 9.83
N GLN A 80 -4.36 -10.39 9.89
CA GLN A 80 -4.61 -9.64 11.12
C GLN A 80 -5.50 -10.39 12.11
N GLU A 81 -6.54 -11.08 11.63
CA GLU A 81 -7.42 -11.89 12.48
C GLU A 81 -6.65 -13.04 13.15
N ARG A 82 -5.77 -13.71 12.39
CA ARG A 82 -4.90 -14.76 12.93
C ARG A 82 -3.95 -14.27 14.04
N GLU A 83 -3.39 -13.07 13.92
CA GLU A 83 -2.56 -12.47 14.98
C GLU A 83 -3.38 -11.97 16.19
N HIS A 84 -4.70 -11.83 16.08
CA HIS A 84 -5.56 -11.37 17.18
C HIS A 84 -6.08 -12.52 18.06
N ASP A 85 -6.17 -13.71 17.49
CA ASP A 85 -6.61 -14.93 18.19
C ASP A 85 -5.47 -15.64 18.96
N GLU A 86 -4.22 -15.16 18.83
CA GLU A 86 -3.01 -15.60 19.57
C GLU A 86 -2.64 -14.67 20.73
#